data_AF-A0A9E0ZUK2-F1
#
_entry.id   AF-A0A9E0ZUK2-F1
#
_cell.length_a   1.000
_cell.length_b   1.000
_cell.length_c   1.000
_cell.angle_alpha   90.00
_cell.angle_beta   90.00
_cell.angle_gamma   90.00
#
_symmetry.space_group_name_H-M   'P 1'
#
loop_
_entity.id
_entity.type
_entity.pdbx_description
1 polymer ?
#
loop_
_entity_poly.entity_id
_entity_poly.type
_entity_poly.pdbx_seq_one_letter_code
_entity_poly.pdbx_strand_id
1 'polypeptide(L)'
;MSKSKILEALALVGLYPGDEFRIAGSDTAYYIDKVYGIFRKNDDVIRNERLLTVLSSPDLIIKCRTFSQEEKEILKALYILGFRYVARDENSHLYCYEALPYKEEGAWSSDNHWFNLKNIPSFKQEIDFQYIGCEDENPFDIKAFLEGEGYEI
;
A
#
# COMPACT_ATOMS: atom_id res chain seq x y z
N MET A 1 6.61 23.60 -14.76
CA MET A 1 7.61 23.05 -13.81
C MET A 1 7.99 21.65 -14.26
N SER A 2 9.24 21.23 -14.09
CA SER A 2 9.66 19.88 -14.46
C SER A 2 9.13 18.86 -13.45
N LYS A 3 8.77 17.67 -13.94
CA LYS A 3 8.37 16.50 -13.14
C LYS A 3 9.35 16.23 -11.98
N SER A 4 10.64 16.48 -12.16
CA SER A 4 11.66 16.19 -11.13
C SER A 4 11.52 17.00 -9.84
N LYS A 5 11.03 18.24 -9.88
CA LYS A 5 10.88 19.06 -8.66
C LYS A 5 9.77 18.56 -7.73
N ILE A 6 8.70 18.00 -8.28
CA ILE A 6 7.61 17.42 -7.49
C ILE A 6 8.07 16.10 -6.87
N LEU A 7 8.83 15.30 -7.63
CA LEU A 7 9.43 14.05 -7.13
C LEU A 7 10.39 14.30 -5.96
N GLU A 8 11.26 15.30 -6.09
CA GLU A 8 12.18 15.70 -5.02
C GLU A 8 11.40 16.14 -3.77
N ALA A 9 10.34 16.93 -3.93
CA ALA A 9 9.50 17.38 -2.82
C ALA A 9 8.72 16.24 -2.14
N LEU A 10 8.21 15.28 -2.91
CA LEU A 10 7.52 14.09 -2.41
C LEU A 10 8.47 13.19 -1.60
N ALA A 11 9.69 12.98 -2.11
CA ALA A 11 10.71 12.21 -1.41
C ALA A 11 11.12 12.86 -0.08
N LEU A 12 11.21 14.20 -0.02
CA LEU A 12 11.54 14.94 1.21
C LEU A 12 10.50 14.75 2.32
N VAL A 13 9.24 14.54 1.96
CA VAL A 13 8.15 14.26 2.92
C VAL A 13 7.86 12.76 3.05
N GLY A 14 8.63 11.91 2.36
CA GLY A 14 8.50 10.45 2.37
C GLY A 14 7.14 9.96 1.89
N LEU A 15 6.63 10.54 0.80
CA LEU A 15 5.42 10.11 0.12
C LEU A 15 5.78 9.50 -1.25
N TYR A 16 5.21 8.35 -1.57
CA TYR A 16 5.50 7.54 -2.75
C TYR A 16 4.24 7.24 -3.57
N PRO A 17 4.36 6.85 -4.85
CA PRO A 17 3.22 6.36 -5.62
C PRO A 17 2.49 5.23 -4.88
N GLY A 18 1.17 5.35 -4.76
CA GLY A 18 0.32 4.48 -3.98
C GLY A 18 -0.01 5.01 -2.59
N ASP A 19 0.76 5.97 -2.06
CA ASP A 19 0.49 6.53 -0.74
C ASP A 19 -0.78 7.40 -0.74
N GLU A 20 -1.54 7.27 0.34
CA GLU A 20 -2.58 8.21 0.69
C GLU A 20 -2.10 9.19 1.76
N PHE A 21 -2.53 10.46 1.66
CA PHE A 21 -2.29 11.47 2.67
C PHE A 21 -3.45 12.47 2.79
N ARG A 22 -3.52 13.15 3.93
CA ARG A 22 -4.43 14.25 4.23
C ARG A 22 -3.63 15.51 4.49
N ILE A 23 -4.29 16.63 4.32
CA ILE A 23 -3.77 17.93 4.72
C ILE A 23 -4.37 18.28 6.08
N ALA A 24 -3.56 18.73 7.03
CA ALA A 24 -4.02 19.16 8.35
C ALA A 24 -5.15 20.20 8.23
N GLY A 25 -6.25 19.99 8.96
CA GLY A 25 -7.47 20.80 8.86
C GLY A 25 -8.38 20.42 7.68
N SER A 26 -8.10 19.33 6.96
CA SER A 26 -8.95 18.80 5.89
C SER A 26 -9.25 17.31 6.10
N ASP A 27 -10.51 16.93 5.85
CA ASP A 27 -10.93 15.54 5.85
C ASP A 27 -10.74 14.83 4.51
N THR A 28 -10.25 15.56 3.51
CA THR A 28 -10.03 15.04 2.17
C THR A 28 -8.74 14.23 2.11
N ALA A 29 -8.87 12.94 1.77
CA ALA A 29 -7.74 12.09 1.40
C ALA A 29 -7.31 12.31 -0.06
N TYR A 30 -6.00 12.31 -0.27
CA TYR A 30 -5.32 12.44 -1.55
C TYR A 30 -4.50 11.17 -1.77
N TYR A 31 -4.40 10.69 -3.02
CA TYR A 31 -3.54 9.57 -3.37
C TYR A 31 -2.49 10.01 -4.41
N ILE A 32 -1.32 9.37 -4.37
CA ILE A 32 -0.27 9.56 -5.35
C ILE A 32 -0.38 8.47 -6.42
N ASP A 33 -0.69 8.87 -7.64
CA ASP A 33 -0.76 7.99 -8.80
C ASP A 33 0.63 7.52 -9.27
N LYS A 34 0.66 6.40 -10.00
CA LYS A 34 1.86 5.75 -10.53
C LYS A 34 2.68 6.61 -11.49
N VAL A 35 2.07 7.62 -12.13
CA VAL A 35 2.81 8.63 -12.93
C VAL A 35 3.28 9.84 -12.11
N TYR A 36 3.17 9.76 -10.78
CA TYR A 36 3.44 10.82 -9.79
C TYR A 36 2.50 12.02 -9.89
N GLY A 37 1.28 11.78 -10.37
CA GLY A 37 0.17 12.72 -10.22
C GLY A 37 -0.45 12.59 -8.83
N ILE A 38 -1.03 13.66 -8.29
CA ILE A 38 -1.75 13.60 -7.00
C ILE A 38 -3.20 13.95 -7.24
N PHE A 39 -4.09 13.05 -6.83
CA PHE A 39 -5.51 13.11 -7.16
C PHE A 39 -6.35 13.02 -5.89
N ARG A 40 -7.52 13.67 -5.89
CA ARG A 40 -8.55 13.40 -4.88
C ARG A 40 -9.27 12.10 -5.24
N LYS A 41 -9.72 11.37 -4.21
CA LYS A 41 -10.79 10.37 -4.37
C LYS A 41 -12.03 11.13 -4.86
N ASN A 42 -12.47 10.87 -6.11
CA ASN A 42 -13.49 11.60 -6.93
C ASN A 42 -12.95 12.44 -8.11
N ASP A 43 -11.81 12.07 -8.72
CA ASP A 43 -11.26 12.64 -9.99
C ASP A 43 -10.85 14.12 -9.98
N ASP A 44 -10.85 14.77 -8.82
CA ASP A 44 -10.57 16.20 -8.71
C ASP A 44 -9.06 16.44 -8.45
N VAL A 45 -8.38 17.09 -9.40
CA VAL A 45 -6.92 17.30 -9.37
C VAL A 45 -6.58 18.48 -8.45
N ILE A 46 -5.70 18.28 -7.47
CA ILE A 46 -5.13 19.42 -6.75
C ILE A 46 -4.24 20.21 -7.70
N ARG A 47 -4.42 21.54 -7.77
CA ARG A 47 -3.53 22.39 -8.56
C ARG A 47 -2.09 22.30 -8.00
N ASN A 48 -1.12 22.14 -8.89
CA ASN A 48 0.29 21.97 -8.54
C ASN A 48 0.83 23.08 -7.61
N GLU A 49 0.36 24.32 -7.74
CA GLU A 49 0.79 25.41 -6.84
C GLU A 49 0.38 25.16 -5.38
N ARG A 50 -0.83 24.67 -5.16
CA ARG A 50 -1.35 24.35 -3.81
C ARG A 50 -0.62 23.15 -3.22
N LEU A 51 -0.30 22.17 -4.06
CA LEU A 51 0.48 21.00 -3.65
C LEU A 51 1.87 21.39 -3.16
N LEU A 52 2.59 22.24 -3.89
CA LEU A 52 3.94 22.64 -3.49
C LEU A 52 3.96 23.40 -2.16
N THR A 53 2.95 24.24 -1.89
CA THR A 53 2.82 24.90 -0.59
C THR A 53 2.64 23.90 0.54
N VAL A 54 1.87 22.83 0.30
CA VAL A 54 1.65 21.73 1.25
C VAL A 54 2.93 20.91 1.42
N LEU A 55 3.60 20.51 0.33
CA LEU A 55 4.85 19.74 0.35
C LEU A 55 6.02 20.52 0.95
N SER A 56 6.03 21.85 0.85
CA SER A 56 7.03 22.71 1.48
C SER A 56 6.81 22.90 2.98
N SER A 57 5.68 22.42 3.51
CA SER A 57 5.31 22.52 4.92
C SER A 57 4.97 21.13 5.46
N PRO A 58 5.98 20.29 5.80
CA PRO A 58 5.78 18.88 6.15
C PRO A 58 4.77 18.66 7.29
N ASP A 59 4.70 19.61 8.24
CA ASP A 59 3.80 19.57 9.39
C ASP A 59 2.30 19.60 8.99
N LEU A 60 1.99 20.04 7.78
CA LEU A 60 0.63 20.03 7.23
C LEU A 60 0.26 18.69 6.60
N ILE A 61 1.20 17.76 6.43
CA ILE A 61 0.96 16.46 5.79
C ILE A 61 0.70 15.42 6.86
N ILE A 62 -0.53 14.91 6.87
CA ILE A 62 -0.94 13.78 7.68
C ILE A 62 -0.93 12.56 6.77
N LYS A 63 0.12 11.74 6.81
CA LYS A 63 0.15 10.49 6.04
C LYS A 63 -1.03 9.62 6.46
N CYS A 64 -1.82 9.17 5.49
CA CYS A 64 -3.04 8.42 5.75
C CYS A 64 -2.83 6.94 5.96
N ARG A 65 -1.56 6.49 6.03
CA ARG A 65 -1.00 5.33 6.74
C ARG A 65 0.01 4.61 5.83
N THR A 66 1.06 4.08 6.44
CA THR A 66 2.17 3.37 5.76
C THR A 66 2.37 2.01 6.40
N PHE A 67 2.68 0.98 5.59
CA PHE A 67 3.19 -0.28 6.14
C PHE A 67 4.40 0.01 7.04
N SER A 68 4.41 -0.58 8.22
CA SER A 68 5.54 -0.57 9.15
C SER A 68 6.75 -1.25 8.50
N GLN A 69 7.95 -0.96 9.02
CA GLN A 69 9.17 -1.61 8.55
C GLN A 69 9.09 -3.14 8.70
N GLU A 70 8.47 -3.62 9.77
CA GLU A 70 8.26 -5.04 10.03
C GLU A 70 7.34 -5.68 8.99
N GLU A 71 6.20 -5.05 8.65
CA GLU A 71 5.32 -5.52 7.58
C GLU A 71 6.04 -5.57 6.22
N LYS A 72 6.88 -4.57 5.91
CA LYS A 72 7.69 -4.55 4.67
C LYS A 72 8.69 -5.69 4.62
N GLU A 73 9.35 -6.00 5.75
CA GLU A 73 10.30 -7.12 5.84
C GLU A 73 9.60 -8.46 5.66
N ILE A 74 8.39 -8.60 6.20
CA ILE A 74 7.57 -9.80 6.01
C ILE A 74 7.19 -9.96 4.53
N LEU A 75 6.72 -8.89 3.88
CA LEU A 75 6.37 -8.93 2.45
C LEU A 75 7.56 -9.34 1.58
N LYS A 76 8.77 -8.84 1.88
CA LYS A 76 9.99 -9.30 1.19
C LYS A 76 10.28 -10.78 1.44
N ALA A 77 10.19 -11.23 2.68
CA ALA A 77 10.44 -12.63 3.02
C ALA A 77 9.45 -13.55 2.29
N LEU A 78 8.16 -13.20 2.28
CA LEU A 78 7.12 -13.90 1.52
C LEU A 78 7.46 -13.94 0.03
N TYR A 79 7.88 -12.82 -0.56
CA TYR A 79 8.26 -12.76 -1.96
C TYR A 79 9.44 -13.67 -2.31
N ILE A 80 10.50 -13.66 -1.49
CA ILE A 80 11.67 -14.54 -1.64
C ILE A 80 11.25 -16.02 -1.54
N LEU A 81 10.29 -16.34 -0.69
CA LEU A 81 9.77 -17.70 -0.49
C LEU A 81 8.82 -18.16 -1.60
N GLY A 82 8.53 -17.32 -2.61
CA GLY A 82 7.71 -17.69 -3.76
C GLY A 82 6.27 -17.20 -3.70
N PHE A 83 5.84 -16.58 -2.60
CA PHE A 83 4.51 -15.99 -2.50
C PHE A 83 4.45 -14.68 -3.29
N ARG A 84 3.31 -14.43 -3.92
CA ARG A 84 3.09 -13.28 -4.81
C ARG A 84 1.95 -12.40 -4.36
N TYR A 85 0.98 -12.99 -3.67
CA TYR A 85 -0.23 -12.28 -3.26
C TYR A 85 -0.55 -12.50 -1.80
N VAL A 86 -1.18 -11.49 -1.18
CA VAL A 86 -1.78 -11.58 0.15
C VAL A 86 -3.23 -11.16 0.06
N ALA A 87 -4.13 -11.85 0.74
CA ALA A 87 -5.53 -11.47 0.77
C ALA A 87 -6.15 -11.74 2.13
N ARG A 88 -7.22 -11.01 2.46
CA ARG A 88 -7.97 -11.19 3.71
C ARG A 88 -9.33 -11.79 3.42
N ASP A 89 -9.73 -12.82 4.16
CA ASP A 89 -11.09 -13.37 4.10
C ASP A 89 -12.07 -12.60 5.01
N GLU A 90 -13.36 -12.93 4.90
CA GLU A 90 -14.42 -12.38 5.76
C GLU A 90 -14.22 -12.63 7.27
N ASN A 91 -13.45 -13.67 7.63
CA ASN A 91 -13.09 -13.98 9.01
C ASN A 91 -11.87 -13.19 9.50
N SER A 92 -11.46 -12.17 8.73
CA SER A 92 -10.29 -11.33 9.01
C SER A 92 -8.96 -12.08 9.03
N HIS A 93 -8.90 -13.26 8.40
CA HIS A 93 -7.66 -14.02 8.26
C HIS A 93 -6.89 -13.61 7.02
N LEU A 94 -5.60 -13.39 7.20
CA LEU A 94 -4.66 -13.12 6.11
C LEU A 94 -4.11 -14.43 5.57
N TYR A 95 -4.11 -14.55 4.25
CA TYR A 95 -3.54 -15.68 3.53
C TYR A 95 -2.54 -15.20 2.51
N CYS A 96 -1.50 -15.99 2.30
CA CYS A 96 -0.50 -15.78 1.27
C CYS A 96 -0.66 -16.82 0.17
N TYR A 97 -0.46 -16.41 -1.08
CA TYR A 97 -0.68 -17.23 -2.26
C TYR A 97 0.53 -17.16 -3.22
N GLU A 98 0.94 -18.29 -3.77
CA GLU A 98 2.03 -18.36 -4.78
C GLU A 98 1.59 -17.86 -6.17
N ALA A 99 0.30 -18.00 -6.50
CA ALA A 99 -0.30 -17.51 -7.73
C ALA A 99 -1.55 -16.69 -7.43
N LEU A 100 -2.06 -16.00 -8.46
CA LEU A 100 -3.20 -15.11 -8.33
C LEU A 100 -4.42 -15.89 -7.78
N PRO A 101 -4.89 -15.60 -6.57
CA PRO A 101 -6.11 -16.21 -6.05
C PRO A 101 -7.36 -15.62 -6.71
N TYR A 102 -8.48 -16.33 -6.58
CA TYR A 102 -9.80 -15.87 -7.01
C TYR A 102 -10.76 -15.85 -5.82
N LYS A 103 -11.79 -15.00 -5.89
CA LYS A 103 -12.78 -14.84 -4.83
C LYS A 103 -13.96 -15.78 -5.07
N GLU A 104 -14.31 -16.59 -4.09
CA GLU A 104 -15.42 -17.55 -4.13
C GLU A 104 -16.15 -17.51 -2.78
N GLU A 105 -17.46 -17.26 -2.80
CA GLU A 105 -18.31 -17.25 -1.60
C GLU A 105 -17.80 -16.39 -0.42
N GLY A 106 -17.16 -15.25 -0.68
CA GLY A 106 -16.64 -14.37 0.38
C GLY A 106 -15.24 -14.74 0.90
N ALA A 107 -14.64 -15.81 0.37
CA ALA A 107 -13.28 -16.22 0.67
C ALA A 107 -12.36 -16.10 -0.56
N TRP A 108 -11.05 -16.06 -0.30
CA TRP A 108 -10.02 -16.13 -1.33
C TRP A 108 -9.52 -17.56 -1.47
N SER A 109 -9.61 -18.12 -2.67
CA SER A 109 -9.22 -19.48 -3.01
C SER A 109 -8.12 -19.50 -4.05
N SER A 110 -7.40 -20.62 -4.14
CA SER A 110 -6.36 -20.85 -5.13
C SER A 110 -6.15 -22.34 -5.35
N ASP A 111 -5.85 -22.71 -6.59
CA ASP A 111 -5.42 -24.06 -6.97
C ASP A 111 -3.96 -24.35 -6.58
N ASN A 112 -3.19 -23.30 -6.26
CA ASN A 112 -1.78 -23.39 -5.90
C ASN A 112 -1.59 -23.38 -4.38
N HIS A 113 -0.34 -23.49 -3.92
CA HIS A 113 -0.05 -23.45 -2.50
C HIS A 113 -0.43 -22.08 -1.89
N TRP A 114 -1.08 -22.15 -0.74
CA TRP A 114 -1.45 -21.01 0.07
C TRP A 114 -1.41 -21.38 1.55
N PHE A 115 -1.22 -20.39 2.42
CA PHE A 115 -1.25 -20.61 3.86
C PHE A 115 -1.74 -19.36 4.62
N ASN A 116 -2.32 -19.60 5.80
CA ASN A 116 -2.75 -18.54 6.70
C ASN A 116 -1.53 -17.94 7.42
N LEU A 117 -1.36 -16.62 7.35
CA LEU A 117 -0.24 -15.90 7.93
C LEU A 117 -0.10 -16.16 9.45
N LYS A 118 -1.22 -16.40 10.15
CA LYS A 118 -1.24 -16.76 11.59
C LYS A 118 -0.53 -18.09 11.90
N ASN A 119 -0.32 -18.95 10.90
CA ASN A 119 0.41 -20.20 11.08
C ASN A 119 1.92 -20.01 11.19
N ILE A 120 2.45 -18.80 10.93
CA ILE A 120 3.86 -18.49 11.15
C ILE A 120 4.06 -18.10 12.61
N PRO A 121 4.68 -18.95 13.46
CA PRO A 121 4.74 -18.72 14.90
C PRO A 121 5.57 -17.48 15.29
N SER A 122 6.44 -17.04 14.37
CA SER A 122 7.34 -15.90 14.57
C SER A 122 6.67 -14.55 14.29
N PHE A 123 5.49 -14.53 13.66
CA PHE A 123 4.72 -13.29 13.51
C PHE A 123 3.91 -13.06 14.76
N LYS A 124 4.27 -12.00 15.49
CA LYS A 124 3.49 -11.56 16.65
C LYS A 124 2.08 -11.24 16.19
N GLN A 125 1.09 -11.51 17.05
CA GLN A 125 -0.32 -11.14 16.82
C GLN A 125 -0.52 -9.64 16.53
N GLU A 126 0.48 -8.80 16.81
CA GLU A 126 0.48 -7.36 16.57
C GLU A 126 0.61 -6.98 15.08
N ILE A 127 1.03 -7.90 14.21
CA ILE A 127 1.17 -7.65 12.77
C ILE A 127 -0.14 -8.03 12.08
N ASP A 128 -0.96 -7.02 11.80
CA ASP A 128 -2.33 -7.22 11.31
C ASP A 128 -2.58 -6.58 9.94
N PHE A 129 -1.57 -6.37 9.07
CA PHE A 129 -1.70 -5.88 7.69
C PHE A 129 -3.02 -5.15 7.40
N GLN A 130 -3.28 -4.05 8.13
CA GLN A 130 -4.65 -3.53 8.31
C GLN A 130 -5.24 -2.95 7.02
N TYR A 131 -4.42 -2.82 5.99
CA TYR A 131 -4.74 -2.27 4.67
C TYR A 131 -5.15 -3.32 3.66
N ILE A 132 -4.97 -4.60 3.98
CA ILE A 132 -5.43 -5.70 3.14
C ILE A 132 -6.82 -6.06 3.66
N GLY A 133 -7.85 -5.56 2.97
CA GLY A 133 -9.24 -5.67 3.37
C GLY A 133 -9.92 -6.94 2.82
N CYS A 134 -10.95 -7.43 3.52
CA CYS A 134 -11.78 -8.50 2.98
C CYS A 134 -12.63 -8.05 1.78
N GLU A 135 -12.95 -6.75 1.72
CA GLU A 135 -13.73 -6.14 0.64
C GLU A 135 -12.92 -5.87 -0.62
N ASP A 136 -11.60 -6.07 -0.60
CA ASP A 136 -10.75 -5.83 -1.76
C ASP A 136 -11.23 -6.71 -2.95
N GLU A 137 -11.34 -6.09 -4.13
CA GLU A 137 -11.72 -6.78 -5.37
C GLU A 137 -10.56 -7.59 -5.95
N ASN A 138 -9.33 -7.19 -5.64
CA ASN A 138 -8.10 -7.82 -6.07
C ASN A 138 -7.23 -8.15 -4.85
N PRO A 139 -6.48 -9.25 -4.88
CA PRO A 139 -5.56 -9.56 -3.81
C PRO A 139 -4.38 -8.56 -3.83
N PHE A 140 -3.76 -8.34 -2.68
CA PHE A 140 -2.60 -7.47 -2.54
C PHE A 140 -1.40 -8.08 -3.29
N ASP A 141 -0.87 -7.37 -4.29
CA ASP A 141 0.28 -7.80 -5.08
C ASP A 141 1.60 -7.38 -4.40
N ILE A 142 2.32 -8.36 -3.89
CA ILE A 142 3.57 -8.14 -3.17
C ILE A 142 4.65 -7.56 -4.09
N LYS A 143 4.72 -8.03 -5.35
CA LYS A 143 5.73 -7.58 -6.32
C LYS A 143 5.52 -6.11 -6.63
N ALA A 144 4.29 -5.75 -7.00
CA ALA A 144 3.94 -4.38 -7.36
C ALA A 144 4.22 -3.41 -6.20
N PHE A 145 3.94 -3.82 -4.96
CA PHE A 145 4.24 -3.03 -3.77
C PHE A 145 5.75 -2.84 -3.59
N LEU A 146 6.55 -3.92 -3.63
CA LEU A 146 7.99 -3.85 -3.41
C LEU A 146 8.71 -3.04 -4.50
N GLU A 147 8.31 -3.16 -5.78
CA GLU A 147 8.83 -2.31 -6.87
C GLU A 147 8.48 -0.84 -6.64
N GLY A 148 7.25 -0.55 -6.18
CA GLY A 148 6.80 0.81 -5.85
C GLY A 148 7.58 1.45 -4.70
N GLU A 149 8.02 0.64 -3.74
CA GLU A 149 8.88 1.03 -2.62
C GLU A 149 10.37 1.16 -3.00
N GLY A 150 10.74 0.82 -4.24
CA GLY A 150 12.12 0.92 -4.74
C GLY A 150 13.03 -0.24 -4.35
N TYR A 151 12.47 -1.40 -4.00
CA TYR A 151 13.25 -2.61 -3.80
C TYR A 151 13.61 -3.27 -5.13
N GLU A 152 14.86 -3.71 -5.27
CA GLU A 152 15.27 -4.64 -6.32
C GLU A 152 14.80 -6.05 -5.93
N ILE A 153 13.94 -6.64 -6.74
CA ILE A 153 13.27 -7.94 -6.51
C ILE A 153 13.40 -8.88 -7.71
#